data_AF-A0A9P0CEY9-F1
#
_entry.id   AF-A0A9P0CEY9-F1
#
_cell.length_a   1.000
_cell.length_b   1.000
_cell.length_c   1.000
_cell.angle_alpha   90.00
_cell.angle_beta   90.00
_cell.angle_gamma   90.00
#
_symmetry.space_group_name_H-M   'P 1'
#
loop_
_entity.id
_entity.type
_entity.pdbx_description
1 polymer ?
#
loop_
_entity_poly.entity_id
_entity_poly.type
_entity_poly.pdbx_seq_one_letter_code
_entity_poly.pdbx_strand_id
1 'polypeptide(L)'
;MSKYTALDRIKAFPKYVSHYSRKNNPNRVYLDHDVFISSLYKDFYLDWCKDKNITPVKEDMYRRIFCNEYNIGFKLPKRDTCHTCDCLNILIQTEDLHHRRAAAMQNSLREEVESAKTNGDKIVLTFDLQQTLPTPSLTVGPAFNLRKT
;
A
#
# COMPACT_ATOMS: atom_id res chain seq x y z
N MET A 1 7.34 14.72 35.38
CA MET A 1 7.14 13.31 34.93
C MET A 1 6.25 13.16 33.69
N SER A 2 5.22 13.99 33.46
CA SER A 2 4.24 13.77 32.36
C SER A 2 4.73 14.08 30.92
N LYS A 3 5.80 14.87 30.73
CA LYS A 3 6.35 15.21 29.40
C LYS A 3 7.11 14.06 28.73
N TYR A 4 7.93 13.32 29.48
CA TYR A 4 8.78 12.25 28.95
C TYR A 4 7.97 11.05 28.43
N THR A 5 6.81 10.77 29.04
CA THR A 5 5.93 9.67 28.63
C THR A 5 5.25 9.90 27.28
N ALA A 6 4.90 11.16 26.97
CA ALA A 6 4.40 11.53 25.64
C ALA A 6 5.48 11.36 24.55
N LEU A 7 6.74 11.70 24.87
CA LEU A 7 7.87 11.60 23.93
C LEU A 7 8.16 10.14 23.52
N ASP A 8 8.17 9.24 24.48
CA ASP A 8 8.49 7.84 24.21
C ASP A 8 7.41 7.15 23.36
N ARG A 9 6.15 7.58 23.48
CA ARG A 9 5.07 7.05 22.62
C ARG A 9 5.12 7.59 21.21
N ILE A 10 5.41 8.86 21.02
CA ILE A 10 5.61 9.42 19.67
C ILE A 10 6.75 8.66 18.95
N LYS A 11 7.78 8.20 19.68
CA LYS A 11 8.85 7.37 19.12
C LYS A 11 8.40 6.00 18.63
N ALA A 12 7.42 5.38 19.29
CA ALA A 12 6.96 4.02 19.00
C ALA A 12 6.14 3.86 17.70
N PHE A 13 5.62 4.94 17.11
CA PHE A 13 4.84 4.84 15.88
C PHE A 13 5.71 4.42 14.68
N PRO A 14 5.18 3.56 13.78
CA PRO A 14 5.86 3.22 12.55
C PRO A 14 6.02 4.48 11.71
N LYS A 15 7.27 4.78 11.39
CA LYS A 15 7.66 5.93 10.57
C LYS A 15 8.44 5.41 9.39
N TYR A 16 8.37 6.14 8.30
CA TYR A 16 9.13 5.79 7.12
C TYR A 16 9.98 6.99 6.66
N VAL A 17 11.08 6.67 5.97
CA VAL A 17 11.92 7.67 5.33
C VAL A 17 11.48 7.77 3.88
N SER A 18 11.16 8.97 3.41
CA SER A 18 10.83 9.18 2.00
C SER A 18 12.05 8.88 1.12
N HIS A 19 11.89 7.99 0.14
CA HIS A 19 12.95 7.62 -0.81
C HIS A 19 13.48 8.84 -1.57
N TYR A 20 12.56 9.68 -2.08
CA TYR A 20 12.90 10.86 -2.87
C TYR A 20 13.61 11.95 -2.06
N SER A 21 13.24 12.12 -0.79
CA SER A 21 13.82 13.17 0.04
C SER A 21 14.96 12.67 0.92
N ARG A 22 15.31 11.37 0.89
CA ARG A 22 16.33 10.80 1.79
C ARG A 22 17.69 11.47 1.65
N LYS A 23 18.11 11.76 0.41
CA LYS A 23 19.39 12.43 0.12
C LYS A 23 19.43 13.87 0.64
N ASN A 24 18.31 14.59 0.53
CA ASN A 24 18.24 16.01 0.88
C ASN A 24 17.80 16.24 2.34
N ASN A 25 17.13 15.26 2.96
CA ASN A 25 16.55 15.34 4.30
C ASN A 25 16.73 13.99 5.05
N PRO A 26 17.96 13.59 5.39
CA PRO A 26 18.24 12.26 5.95
C PRO A 26 17.61 12.04 7.33
N ASN A 27 17.40 13.11 8.10
CA ASN A 27 16.85 13.07 9.46
C ASN A 27 15.33 13.28 9.51
N ARG A 28 14.66 13.41 8.36
CA ARG A 28 13.22 13.62 8.30
C ARG A 28 12.50 12.31 8.06
N VAL A 29 11.56 12.01 8.94
CA VAL A 29 10.71 10.82 8.83
C VAL A 29 9.26 11.25 8.68
N TYR A 30 8.42 10.33 8.23
CA TYR A 30 7.03 10.65 7.91
C TYR A 30 6.07 9.59 8.48
N LEU A 31 4.89 10.06 8.89
CA LEU A 31 3.73 9.24 9.19
C LEU A 31 2.83 9.15 7.96
N ASP A 32 1.92 8.17 7.95
CA ASP A 32 0.99 7.99 6.85
C ASP A 32 0.02 9.20 6.71
N HIS A 33 -0.55 9.35 5.52
CA HIS A 33 -1.48 10.44 5.17
C HIS A 33 -2.80 10.37 5.93
N ASP A 34 -3.19 9.17 6.36
CA ASP A 34 -4.43 8.92 7.12
C ASP A 34 -4.24 9.08 8.63
N VAL A 35 -3.04 9.44 9.07
CA VAL A 35 -2.71 9.60 10.50
C VAL A 35 -2.76 11.07 10.87
N PHE A 36 -3.58 11.41 11.87
CA PHE A 36 -3.69 12.78 12.40
C PHE A 36 -3.16 12.86 13.84
N ILE A 37 -2.54 14.00 14.21
CA ILE A 37 -2.05 14.23 15.58
C ILE A 37 -3.16 14.06 16.62
N SER A 38 -4.38 14.49 16.29
CA SER A 38 -5.56 14.33 17.14
C SER A 38 -5.94 12.86 17.35
N SER A 39 -5.86 12.05 16.29
CA SER A 39 -6.10 10.60 16.36
C SER A 39 -5.01 9.89 17.16
N LEU A 40 -3.74 10.26 16.96
CA LEU A 40 -2.63 9.75 17.77
C LEU A 40 -2.81 10.06 19.26
N TYR A 41 -3.34 11.24 19.57
CA TYR A 41 -3.62 11.62 20.96
C TYR A 41 -4.78 10.79 21.52
N LYS A 42 -5.92 10.76 20.83
CA LYS A 42 -7.17 10.15 21.33
C LYS A 42 -7.11 8.63 21.34
N ASP A 43 -6.68 8.04 20.23
CA ASP A 43 -6.85 6.60 19.97
C ASP A 43 -5.65 5.77 20.45
N PHE A 44 -4.54 6.42 20.83
CA PHE A 44 -3.33 5.71 21.24
C PHE A 44 -2.75 6.26 22.55
N TYR A 45 -2.54 7.56 22.67
CA TYR A 45 -1.89 8.13 23.86
C TYR A 45 -2.81 8.07 25.09
N LEU A 46 -4.10 8.40 24.95
CA LEU A 46 -5.05 8.33 26.06
C LEU A 46 -5.25 6.89 26.55
N ASP A 47 -5.45 5.94 25.64
CA ASP A 47 -5.60 4.52 25.99
C ASP A 47 -4.36 4.00 26.71
N TRP A 48 -3.16 4.32 26.21
CA TRP A 48 -1.92 3.95 26.88
C TRP A 48 -1.76 4.58 28.27
N CYS A 49 -2.16 5.85 28.42
CA CYS A 49 -2.17 6.53 29.72
C CYS A 49 -3.13 5.85 30.70
N LYS A 50 -4.29 5.41 30.23
CA LYS A 50 -5.27 4.66 31.02
C LYS A 50 -4.70 3.31 31.48
N ASP A 51 -4.09 2.55 30.58
CA ASP A 51 -3.51 1.24 30.88
C ASP A 51 -2.34 1.31 31.88
N LYS A 52 -1.56 2.39 31.82
CA LYS A 52 -0.42 2.62 32.72
C LYS A 52 -0.77 3.44 33.96
N ASN A 53 -2.03 3.83 34.12
CA ASN A 53 -2.51 4.69 35.20
C ASN A 53 -1.71 6.00 35.34
N ILE A 54 -1.40 6.63 34.19
CA ILE A 54 -0.63 7.88 34.09
C ILE A 54 -1.60 9.00 33.74
N THR A 55 -1.48 10.14 34.42
CA THR A 55 -2.24 11.35 34.06
C THR A 55 -1.76 11.90 32.70
N PRO A 56 -2.64 11.95 31.68
CA PRO A 56 -2.28 12.44 30.36
C PRO A 56 -2.05 13.95 30.36
N VAL A 57 -1.17 14.41 29.48
CA VAL A 57 -1.00 15.84 29.17
C VAL A 57 -2.19 16.35 28.36
N LYS A 58 -2.43 17.66 28.35
CA LYS A 58 -3.42 18.28 27.47
C LYS A 58 -3.03 18.11 26.00
N GLU A 59 -4.02 17.97 25.11
CA GLU A 59 -3.80 17.79 23.66
C GLU A 59 -2.93 18.91 23.06
N ASP A 60 -3.12 20.16 23.48
CA ASP A 60 -2.28 21.29 23.04
C ASP A 60 -0.79 21.07 23.36
N MET A 61 -0.51 20.60 24.57
CA MET A 61 0.87 20.30 24.98
C MET A 61 1.43 19.12 24.18
N TYR A 62 0.64 18.06 23.95
CA TYR A 62 1.02 16.93 23.11
C TYR A 62 1.35 17.37 21.69
N ARG A 63 0.51 18.23 21.09
CA ARG A 63 0.72 18.79 19.75
C ARG A 63 1.98 19.65 19.68
N ARG A 64 2.23 20.51 20.66
CA ARG A 64 3.47 21.31 20.71
C ARG A 64 4.70 20.43 20.80
N ILE A 65 4.66 19.38 21.62
CA ILE A 65 5.74 18.41 21.72
C ILE A 65 5.95 17.72 20.36
N PHE A 66 4.88 17.26 19.73
CA PHE A 66 4.94 16.60 18.42
C PHE A 66 5.55 17.51 17.34
N CYS A 67 5.12 18.77 17.25
CA CYS A 67 5.55 19.68 16.20
C CYS A 67 6.93 20.30 16.44
N ASN A 68 7.32 20.56 17.69
CA ASN A 68 8.55 21.30 18.00
C ASN A 68 9.73 20.40 18.35
N GLU A 69 9.49 19.20 18.87
CA GLU A 69 10.57 18.29 19.31
C GLU A 69 10.86 17.17 18.30
N TYR A 70 10.04 17.04 17.24
CA TYR A 70 10.24 16.02 16.21
C TYR A 70 10.24 16.58 14.79
N ASN A 71 11.20 16.12 14.00
CA ASN A 71 11.22 16.33 12.55
C ASN A 71 10.38 15.26 11.82
N ILE A 72 9.10 15.15 12.20
CA ILE A 72 8.14 14.20 11.63
C ILE A 72 7.17 14.94 10.71
N GLY A 73 7.13 14.58 9.43
CA GLY A 73 6.13 15.06 8.47
C GLY A 73 4.95 14.09 8.32
N PHE A 74 3.93 14.53 7.58
CA PHE A 74 2.86 13.65 7.09
C PHE A 74 3.10 13.34 5.62
N LYS A 75 2.78 12.11 5.23
CA LYS A 75 2.79 11.69 3.83
C LYS A 75 1.77 12.51 3.07
N LEU A 76 2.15 12.96 1.88
CA LEU A 76 1.16 13.43 0.91
C LEU A 76 0.40 12.21 0.35
N PRO A 77 -0.92 12.28 0.17
CA PRO A 77 -1.68 11.23 -0.50
C PRO A 77 -0.95 10.81 -1.77
N LYS A 78 -0.83 9.49 -2.01
CA LYS A 78 0.01 8.93 -3.07
C LYS A 78 -0.23 9.68 -4.39
N ARG A 79 0.72 10.56 -4.74
CA ARG A 79 0.93 11.01 -6.12
C ARG A 79 2.00 10.11 -6.72
N ASP A 80 1.87 9.93 -8.01
CA ASP A 80 2.41 8.88 -8.85
C ASP A 80 3.51 7.97 -8.30
N THR A 81 3.28 6.67 -8.44
CA THR A 81 4.26 5.63 -8.10
C THR A 81 5.52 5.76 -8.96
N CYS A 82 6.67 5.35 -8.42
CA CYS A 82 7.90 5.32 -9.20
C CYS A 82 7.78 4.24 -10.28
N HIS A 83 8.07 4.58 -11.54
CA HIS A 83 8.16 3.60 -12.64
C HIS A 83 8.98 2.36 -12.25
N THR A 84 10.15 2.55 -11.64
CA THR A 84 11.00 1.44 -11.19
C THR A 84 10.33 0.57 -10.14
N CYS A 85 9.62 1.16 -9.17
CA CYS A 85 8.91 0.41 -8.14
C CYS A 85 7.72 -0.36 -8.73
N ASP A 86 7.02 0.21 -9.70
CA ASP A 86 5.91 -0.46 -10.38
C ASP A 86 6.42 -1.64 -11.22
N CYS A 87 7.51 -1.47 -11.97
CA CYS A 87 8.15 -2.57 -12.69
C CYS A 87 8.58 -3.70 -11.74
N LEU A 88 9.17 -3.37 -10.59
CA LEU A 88 9.58 -4.37 -9.60
C LEU A 88 8.38 -5.07 -8.96
N ASN A 89 7.31 -4.35 -8.65
CA ASN A 89 6.08 -4.93 -8.11
C ASN A 89 5.40 -5.86 -9.10
N ILE A 90 5.37 -5.48 -10.39
CA ILE A 90 4.89 -6.34 -11.47
C ILE A 90 5.72 -7.62 -11.49
N LEU A 91 7.05 -7.52 -11.54
CA LEU A 91 7.94 -8.68 -11.56
C LEU A 91 7.71 -9.63 -10.37
N ILE A 92 7.50 -9.08 -9.17
CA ILE A 92 7.22 -9.86 -7.96
C ILE A 92 5.85 -10.58 -8.04
N GLN A 93 4.86 -9.97 -8.68
CA GLN A 93 3.50 -10.51 -8.74
C GLN A 93 3.26 -11.47 -9.91
N THR A 94 4.00 -11.34 -11.02
CA THR A 94 3.56 -11.90 -12.31
C THR A 94 3.95 -13.35 -12.57
N GLU A 95 5.08 -13.84 -12.07
CA GLU A 95 5.61 -15.06 -12.68
C GLU A 95 4.88 -16.35 -12.27
N ASP A 96 4.53 -16.56 -11.01
CA ASP A 96 4.12 -17.92 -10.60
C ASP A 96 2.60 -18.16 -10.66
N LEU A 97 1.78 -17.21 -10.20
CA LEU A 97 0.33 -17.43 -10.08
C LEU A 97 -0.39 -17.41 -11.45
N HIS A 98 0.01 -16.52 -12.36
CA HIS A 98 -0.62 -16.38 -13.66
C HIS A 98 -0.34 -17.59 -14.56
N HIS A 99 0.91 -18.04 -14.62
CA HIS A 99 1.30 -19.22 -15.40
C HIS A 99 0.62 -20.49 -14.87
N ARG A 100 0.52 -20.67 -13.55
CA ARG A 100 -0.21 -21.80 -12.96
C ARG A 100 -1.70 -21.80 -13.32
N ARG A 101 -2.37 -20.64 -13.27
CA ARG A 101 -3.78 -20.52 -13.64
C ARG A 101 -4.01 -20.81 -15.14
N ALA A 102 -3.15 -20.29 -16.00
CA ALA A 102 -3.21 -20.55 -17.43
C ALA A 102 -3.01 -22.04 -17.75
N ALA A 103 -2.02 -22.69 -17.12
CA ALA A 103 -1.77 -24.12 -17.28
C ALA A 103 -2.95 -24.98 -16.81
N ALA A 104 -3.55 -24.66 -15.65
CA ALA A 104 -4.72 -25.36 -15.14
C ALA A 104 -5.91 -25.25 -16.10
N MET A 105 -6.20 -24.05 -16.62
CA MET A 105 -7.28 -23.83 -17.58
C MET A 105 -7.06 -24.61 -18.88
N GLN A 106 -5.82 -24.64 -19.40
CA GLN A 106 -5.50 -25.40 -20.61
C GLN A 106 -5.71 -26.91 -20.42
N ASN A 107 -5.39 -27.45 -19.25
CA ASN A 107 -5.60 -28.86 -18.94
C ASN A 107 -7.10 -29.20 -18.90
N SER A 108 -7.90 -28.41 -18.17
CA SER A 108 -9.36 -28.60 -18.12
C SER A 108 -9.99 -28.49 -19.50
N LEU A 109 -9.51 -27.55 -20.34
CA LEU A 109 -10.03 -27.42 -21.69
C LEU A 109 -9.76 -28.66 -22.55
N ARG A 110 -8.57 -29.26 -22.45
CA ARG A 110 -8.24 -30.49 -23.18
C ARG A 110 -9.16 -31.64 -22.77
N GLU A 111 -9.40 -31.81 -21.48
CA GLU A 111 -10.29 -32.85 -20.95
C GLU A 111 -11.73 -32.67 -21.45
N GLU A 112 -12.24 -31.44 -21.41
CA GLU A 112 -13.56 -31.08 -21.92
C GLU A 112 -13.71 -31.37 -23.42
N VAL A 113 -12.69 -31.03 -24.22
CA VAL A 113 -12.66 -31.30 -25.67
C VAL A 113 -12.65 -32.81 -25.96
N GLU A 114 -11.85 -33.61 -25.26
CA GLU A 114 -11.86 -35.08 -25.45
C GLU A 114 -13.19 -35.71 -25.04
N SER A 115 -13.81 -35.21 -23.95
CA SER A 115 -15.13 -35.68 -23.52
C SER A 115 -16.24 -35.38 -24.54
N ALA A 116 -16.14 -34.25 -25.24
CA ALA A 116 -17.11 -33.87 -26.27
C ALA A 116 -16.97 -34.71 -27.54
N LYS A 117 -15.78 -35.25 -27.84
CA LYS A 117 -15.60 -36.18 -28.96
C LYS A 117 -16.31 -37.52 -28.75
N THR A 118 -16.43 -37.96 -27.50
CA THR A 118 -17.03 -39.25 -27.15
C THR A 118 -18.51 -39.14 -26.80
N ASN A 119 -18.99 -37.97 -26.38
CA ASN A 119 -20.39 -37.72 -26.04
C ASN A 119 -21.09 -36.84 -27.08
N GLY A 120 -21.98 -37.43 -27.87
CA GLY A 120 -22.72 -36.73 -28.93
C GLY A 120 -23.71 -35.65 -28.47
N ASP A 121 -23.97 -35.55 -27.16
CA ASP A 121 -24.85 -34.54 -26.57
C ASP A 121 -24.09 -33.33 -25.98
N LYS A 122 -22.77 -33.26 -26.20
CA LYS A 122 -21.90 -32.21 -25.65
C LYS A 122 -21.18 -31.42 -26.74
N ILE A 123 -21.37 -30.11 -26.75
CA ILE A 123 -20.67 -29.18 -27.64
C ILE A 123 -19.78 -28.26 -26.82
N VAL A 124 -18.50 -28.17 -27.18
CA VAL A 124 -17.52 -27.27 -26.54
C VAL A 124 -17.17 -26.14 -27.50
N LEU A 125 -17.36 -24.91 -27.05
CA LEU A 125 -17.03 -23.69 -27.81
C LEU A 125 -15.85 -23.00 -27.15
N THR A 126 -14.77 -22.82 -27.90
CA THR A 126 -13.59 -22.08 -27.46
C THR A 126 -13.38 -20.88 -28.36
N PHE A 127 -13.24 -19.71 -27.77
CA PHE A 127 -12.88 -18.49 -28.47
C PHE A 127 -11.67 -17.89 -27.79
N ASP A 128 -10.66 -17.54 -28.59
CA ASP A 128 -9.53 -16.76 -28.10
C ASP A 128 -10.04 -15.33 -27.87
N LEU A 129 -10.14 -14.94 -26.61
CA LEU A 129 -10.41 -13.56 -26.28
C LEU A 129 -9.11 -12.79 -26.52
N GLN A 130 -9.11 -11.97 -27.57
CA GLN A 130 -8.03 -11.04 -27.83
C GLN A 130 -7.70 -10.31 -26.53
N GLN A 131 -6.43 -10.36 -26.12
CA GLN A 131 -6.00 -9.87 -24.83
C GLN A 131 -6.39 -8.39 -24.69
N THR A 132 -7.50 -8.12 -24.00
CA THR A 132 -7.65 -6.86 -23.30
C THR A 132 -6.64 -6.94 -22.18
N LEU A 133 -5.38 -6.57 -22.50
CA LEU A 133 -4.39 -6.28 -21.49
C LEU A 133 -5.14 -5.43 -20.47
N PRO A 134 -5.34 -5.88 -19.21
CA PRO A 134 -5.93 -5.03 -18.22
C PRO A 134 -5.06 -3.78 -18.28
N THR A 135 -5.63 -2.67 -18.75
CA THR A 135 -4.92 -1.39 -18.71
C THR A 135 -4.51 -1.29 -17.26
N PRO A 136 -3.21 -1.35 -16.94
CA PRO A 136 -2.84 -1.42 -15.55
C PRO A 136 -3.45 -0.18 -14.91
N SER A 137 -3.91 -0.31 -13.67
CA SER A 137 -4.29 0.86 -12.88
C SER A 137 -3.01 1.65 -12.61
N LEU A 138 -2.54 2.35 -13.64
CA LEU A 138 -1.28 3.04 -13.69
C LEU A 138 -1.51 4.34 -12.95
N THR A 139 -1.05 4.37 -11.71
CA THR A 139 -0.89 5.59 -10.92
C THR A 139 0.35 6.35 -11.38
N VAL A 140 0.66 6.40 -12.68
CA VAL A 140 1.86 7.09 -13.18
C VAL A 140 1.51 8.09 -14.29
N GLY A 141 1.89 9.35 -14.10
CA GLY A 141 1.65 10.46 -15.01
C GLY A 141 2.11 10.27 -16.47
N PRO A 142 3.21 9.56 -16.78
CA PRO A 142 3.60 9.33 -18.18
C PRO A 142 2.55 8.54 -18.97
N ALA A 143 1.87 7.59 -18.33
CA ALA A 143 0.81 6.81 -18.96
C ALA A 143 -0.48 7.62 -19.19
N PHE A 144 -0.67 8.74 -18.49
CA PHE A 144 -1.73 9.71 -18.79
C PHE A 144 -1.40 10.56 -20.02
N ASN A 145 -0.14 10.97 -20.17
CA ASN A 145 0.31 11.82 -21.28
C ASN A 145 0.42 11.06 -22.62
N LEU A 146 0.81 9.80 -22.59
CA LEU A 146 0.89 8.94 -23.78
C LEU A 146 -0.49 8.51 -24.34
N ARG A 147 -1.60 8.84 -23.66
CA ARG A 147 -2.97 8.62 -24.16
C ARG A 147 -3.50 9.77 -25.04
N LYS A 148 -2.80 10.91 -25.06
CA LYS A 148 -3.26 12.13 -25.75
C LYS A 148 -2.61 12.36 -27.12
N THR A 149 -1.86 11.40 -27.61
CA THR A 149 -1.26 11.36 -28.95
C THR A 149 -1.67 10.08 -29.63
#